data_AF-A0A0N9H4Q5-F1
#
_entry.id   AF-A0A0N9H4Q5-F1
#
_cell.length_a   1.000
_cell.length_b   1.000
_cell.length_c   1.000
_cell.angle_alpha   90.00
_cell.angle_beta   90.00
_cell.angle_gamma   90.00
#
_symmetry.space_group_name_H-M   'P 1'
#
loop_
_entity.id
_entity.type
_entity.pdbx_description
1 polymer ?
#
loop_
_entity_poly.entity_id
_entity_poly.type
_entity_poly.pdbx_seq_one_letter_code
_entity_poly.pdbx_strand_id
1 'polypeptide(L)'
;MKRSKIALTITLSVSALFLTACNDNNDDYTGIDSNKTFLSESNYAIDKVDNASSIKVMTYNMTNVQGKTATATAMVLFPKASQPKDGYRVVVWEHGTVGVGDSCAPSKNAINPRFKILAENLLAAGYVIIAPDYEGLGTPGVHPYLNLSSEAKSALAAVKAAKDHYGNQLKGDWMSIGQSQGGHASLGTAEFANTDTSYKGAVAGAPASSLGTIIQIYIDPAMNQDSNFAVSKLDQAIIARRQIDAAIAAGQMSPNDPLALAVPTIDKTAEGYAELLAYAAFASAGIKAQQPNYDLKSIFTSGAADIAELAYGRTGDDGTCLSYPAPDTANGLQEKFKAGILAFLADPTHQISQYG
;
A
#
# COMPACT_ATOMS: atom_id res chain seq x y z
N MET A 1 -24.30 29.83 83.47
CA MET A 1 -23.84 28.42 83.41
C MET A 1 -23.79 27.97 81.97
N LYS A 2 -22.68 27.32 81.62
CA LYS A 2 -22.39 26.49 80.44
C LYS A 2 -23.57 26.03 79.55
N ARG A 3 -23.32 26.17 78.24
CA ARG A 3 -23.67 25.30 77.09
C ARG A 3 -25.12 25.28 76.59
N SER A 4 -25.34 25.69 75.33
CA SER A 4 -25.51 24.77 74.18
C SER A 4 -26.32 25.39 73.03
N LYS A 5 -25.71 25.41 71.83
CA LYS A 5 -26.23 25.24 70.43
C LYS A 5 -27.41 26.14 70.00
N ILE A 6 -27.40 26.81 68.86
CA ILE A 6 -27.23 26.31 67.48
C ILE A 6 -26.72 27.48 66.62
N ALA A 7 -25.63 27.29 65.87
CA ALA A 7 -25.17 28.23 64.85
C ALA A 7 -25.64 27.74 63.47
N LEU A 8 -26.29 28.63 62.73
CA LEU A 8 -26.77 28.43 61.37
C LEU A 8 -25.63 28.77 60.40
N THR A 9 -25.08 27.77 59.72
CA THR A 9 -24.05 27.97 58.69
C THR A 9 -24.71 27.85 57.32
N ILE A 10 -24.77 28.96 56.59
CA ILE A 10 -25.14 29.01 55.18
C ILE A 10 -23.86 28.74 54.38
N THR A 11 -23.81 27.60 53.70
CA THR A 11 -22.74 27.28 52.73
C THR A 11 -23.34 27.35 51.33
N LEU A 12 -22.90 28.33 50.54
CA LEU A 12 -23.15 28.41 49.11
C LEU A 12 -22.27 27.38 48.40
N SER A 13 -22.90 26.37 47.82
CA SER A 13 -22.27 25.37 46.96
C SER A 13 -22.02 25.98 45.57
N VAL A 14 -20.78 26.35 45.25
CA VAL A 14 -20.37 26.58 43.86
C VAL A 14 -19.84 25.25 43.33
N SER A 15 -20.68 24.55 42.56
CA SER A 15 -20.30 23.36 41.82
C SER A 15 -19.42 23.76 40.64
N ALA A 16 -18.10 23.65 40.79
CA ALA A 16 -17.20 23.65 39.65
C ALA A 16 -17.35 22.32 38.90
N LEU A 17 -18.02 22.36 37.75
CA LEU A 17 -17.99 21.29 36.75
C LEU A 17 -16.55 21.14 36.26
N PHE A 18 -15.82 20.14 36.76
CA PHE A 18 -14.63 19.65 36.09
C PHE A 18 -15.07 18.90 34.83
N LEU A 19 -14.98 19.58 33.68
CA LEU A 19 -14.87 18.91 32.39
C LEU A 19 -13.53 18.16 32.39
N THR A 20 -13.55 16.87 32.73
CA THR A 20 -12.49 15.96 32.30
C THR A 20 -12.63 15.80 30.80
N ALA A 21 -12.04 16.72 30.05
CA ALA A 21 -11.63 16.44 28.69
C ALA A 21 -10.62 15.29 28.78
N CYS A 22 -11.02 14.10 28.35
CA CYS A 22 -10.08 13.03 28.03
C CYS A 22 -9.29 13.50 26.80
N ASN A 23 -8.24 14.28 27.07
CA ASN A 23 -7.15 14.49 26.14
C ASN A 23 -6.34 13.19 26.17
N ASP A 24 -6.74 12.24 25.33
CA ASP A 24 -6.06 10.97 25.12
C ASP A 24 -4.70 11.23 24.44
N ASN A 25 -3.74 11.68 25.26
CA ASN A 25 -2.33 11.69 24.90
C ASN A 25 -1.81 10.26 25.02
N ASN A 26 -2.19 9.41 24.09
CA ASN A 26 -1.42 8.20 23.78
C ASN A 26 -0.16 8.61 22.99
N ASP A 27 0.74 9.33 23.66
CA ASP A 27 2.14 9.42 23.26
C ASP A 27 2.87 8.19 23.82
N ASP A 28 2.49 6.99 23.35
CA ASP A 28 3.28 5.77 23.55
C ASP A 28 4.50 5.78 22.62
N TYR A 29 5.34 6.80 22.75
CA TYR A 29 6.57 6.96 22.00
C TYR A 29 7.77 6.79 22.92
N THR A 30 8.25 5.56 23.05
CA THR A 30 9.49 5.25 23.77
C THR A 30 10.64 5.13 22.76
N GLY A 31 11.53 6.12 22.72
CA GLY A 31 12.95 5.91 22.36
C GLY A 31 13.44 6.20 20.93
N ILE A 32 12.68 6.85 20.05
CA ILE A 32 13.25 7.22 18.73
C ILE A 32 14.14 8.46 18.87
N ASP A 33 15.42 8.28 18.57
CA ASP A 33 16.38 9.38 18.41
C ASP A 33 16.21 10.03 17.03
N SER A 34 15.46 11.12 16.97
CA SER A 34 15.16 11.83 15.72
C SER A 34 16.38 12.43 15.01
N ASN A 35 17.55 12.47 15.67
CA ASN A 35 18.79 12.94 15.06
C ASN A 35 19.51 11.85 14.26
N LYS A 36 19.13 10.57 14.45
CA LYS A 36 19.71 9.44 13.72
C LYS A 36 18.90 9.14 12.47
N THR A 37 19.60 8.90 11.37
CA THR A 37 19.02 8.41 10.12
C THR A 37 19.04 6.90 10.06
N PHE A 38 20.21 6.29 10.27
CA PHE A 38 20.38 4.85 10.40
C PHE A 38 20.16 4.41 11.86
N LEU A 39 19.40 3.33 12.06
CA LEU A 39 19.13 2.76 13.38
C LEU A 39 19.77 1.39 13.58
N SER A 40 19.54 0.46 12.66
CA SER A 40 20.07 -0.90 12.73
C SER A 40 20.06 -1.58 11.37
N GLU A 41 20.74 -2.72 11.28
CA GLU A 41 20.74 -3.59 10.12
C GLU A 41 20.68 -5.05 10.58
N SER A 42 19.94 -5.87 9.84
CA SER A 42 19.97 -7.33 9.98
C SER A 42 20.18 -8.01 8.62
N ASN A 43 20.52 -9.29 8.61
CA ASN A 43 20.62 -10.05 7.36
C ASN A 43 19.21 -10.43 6.88
N TYR A 44 18.94 -10.21 5.59
CA TYR A 44 17.77 -10.81 4.94
C TYR A 44 18.04 -12.29 4.68
N ALA A 45 17.18 -13.16 5.21
CA ALA A 45 17.39 -14.62 5.21
C ALA A 45 16.27 -15.42 4.53
N ILE A 46 15.35 -14.75 3.81
CA ILE A 46 14.14 -15.38 3.25
C ILE A 46 14.37 -15.92 1.84
N ASP A 47 15.08 -15.17 1.00
CA ASP A 47 15.45 -15.55 -0.37
C ASP A 47 16.85 -15.03 -0.71
N LYS A 48 17.33 -15.34 -1.92
CA LYS A 48 18.64 -14.94 -2.45
C LYS A 48 18.50 -14.31 -3.83
N VAL A 49 19.47 -13.45 -4.18
CA VAL A 49 19.72 -12.97 -5.54
C VAL A 49 21.14 -13.37 -5.88
N ASP A 50 21.35 -14.08 -6.98
CA ASP A 50 22.60 -14.76 -7.29
C ASP A 50 23.76 -13.76 -7.49
N ASN A 51 23.50 -12.56 -8.02
CA ASN A 51 24.50 -11.50 -8.12
C ASN A 51 24.65 -10.62 -6.86
N ALA A 52 23.91 -10.88 -5.78
CA ALA A 52 24.09 -10.19 -4.51
C ALA A 52 25.20 -10.83 -3.68
N SER A 53 26.15 -10.03 -3.18
CA SER A 53 27.14 -10.44 -2.18
C SER A 53 26.54 -10.45 -0.77
N SER A 54 25.60 -9.55 -0.49
CA SER A 54 24.79 -9.53 0.71
C SER A 54 23.43 -8.87 0.46
N ILE A 55 22.41 -9.31 1.20
CA ILE A 55 21.11 -8.65 1.28
C ILE A 55 20.85 -8.34 2.76
N LYS A 56 20.56 -7.08 3.04
CA LYS A 56 20.42 -6.54 4.39
C LYS A 56 19.06 -5.90 4.55
N VAL A 57 18.45 -6.00 5.72
CA VAL A 57 17.27 -5.22 6.09
C VAL A 57 17.75 -4.10 7.01
N MET A 58 17.78 -2.89 6.48
CA MET A 58 18.17 -1.67 7.19
C MET A 58 16.93 -1.02 7.77
N THR A 59 17.00 -0.64 9.05
CA THR A 59 15.99 0.14 9.74
C THR A 59 16.46 1.59 9.83
N TYR A 60 15.61 2.54 9.43
CA TYR A 60 15.93 3.96 9.37
C TYR A 60 14.79 4.84 9.85
N ASN A 61 15.10 6.08 10.22
CA ASN A 61 14.10 7.10 10.55
C ASN A 61 13.72 7.92 9.31
N MET A 62 12.43 8.25 9.21
CA MET A 62 11.87 9.15 8.22
C MET A 62 10.82 10.09 8.84
N THR A 63 10.47 11.16 8.14
CA THR A 63 9.31 11.99 8.50
C THR A 63 8.06 11.40 7.88
N ASN A 64 7.09 11.08 8.73
CA ASN A 64 5.84 10.44 8.35
C ASN A 64 4.79 11.45 7.83
N VAL A 65 3.62 10.99 7.41
CA VAL A 65 2.55 11.86 6.86
C VAL A 65 2.00 12.89 7.84
N GLN A 66 2.14 12.62 9.15
CA GLN A 66 1.74 13.52 10.23
C GLN A 66 2.87 14.47 10.66
N GLY A 67 4.00 14.48 9.95
CA GLY A 67 5.16 15.32 10.27
C GLY A 67 5.96 14.84 11.47
N LYS A 68 5.67 13.65 12.01
CA LYS A 68 6.39 13.04 13.13
C LYS A 68 7.54 12.17 12.61
N THR A 69 8.53 11.90 13.46
CA THR A 69 9.56 10.90 13.14
C THR A 69 8.97 9.51 13.29
N ALA A 70 9.08 8.68 12.26
CA ALA A 70 8.70 7.28 12.26
C ALA A 70 9.86 6.42 11.77
N THR A 71 9.86 5.16 12.16
CA THR A 71 10.79 4.15 11.66
C THR A 71 10.22 3.47 10.42
N ALA A 72 11.08 3.16 9.45
CA ALA A 72 10.77 2.34 8.28
C ALA A 72 11.94 1.37 7.99
N THR A 73 11.72 0.40 7.12
CA THR A 73 12.73 -0.57 6.71
C THR A 73 13.00 -0.52 5.20
N ALA A 74 14.21 -0.89 4.81
CA ALA A 74 14.60 -1.04 3.41
C ALA A 74 15.51 -2.26 3.25
N MET A 75 15.35 -3.01 2.16
CA MET A 75 16.39 -3.95 1.76
C MET A 75 17.56 -3.19 1.12
N VAL A 76 18.79 -3.55 1.46
CA VAL A 76 20.01 -3.07 0.80
C VAL A 76 20.75 -4.27 0.21
N LEU A 77 20.87 -4.31 -1.12
CA LEU A 77 21.52 -5.39 -1.84
C LEU A 77 22.86 -4.89 -2.39
N PHE A 78 23.94 -5.49 -1.92
CA PHE A 78 25.28 -5.21 -2.45
C PHE A 78 25.63 -6.19 -3.56
N PRO A 79 26.28 -5.74 -4.65
CA PRO A 79 26.65 -6.61 -5.76
C PRO A 79 27.87 -7.48 -5.41
N LYS A 80 28.02 -8.59 -6.13
CA LYS A 80 29.28 -9.36 -6.20
C LYS A 80 30.32 -8.70 -7.11
N ALA A 81 29.87 -7.85 -8.04
CA ALA A 81 30.76 -7.09 -8.91
C ALA A 81 31.71 -6.22 -8.07
N SER A 82 32.97 -6.11 -8.48
CA SER A 82 33.99 -5.38 -7.73
C SER A 82 33.62 -3.91 -7.54
N GLN A 83 33.81 -3.41 -6.33
CA GLN A 83 33.59 -2.00 -6.00
C GLN A 83 34.42 -1.08 -6.91
N PRO A 84 33.81 -0.09 -7.59
CA PRO A 84 34.54 0.96 -8.28
C PRO A 84 35.44 1.73 -7.31
N LYS A 85 36.59 2.24 -7.79
CA LYS A 85 37.54 2.98 -6.94
C LYS A 85 36.93 4.17 -6.19
N ASP A 86 35.89 4.77 -6.76
CA ASP A 86 35.15 5.91 -6.22
C ASP A 86 33.82 5.51 -5.55
N GLY A 87 33.55 4.22 -5.36
CA GLY A 87 32.35 3.69 -4.69
C GLY A 87 31.24 3.21 -5.63
N TYR A 88 30.29 2.46 -5.08
CA TYR A 88 29.12 1.99 -5.81
C TYR A 88 28.15 3.13 -6.12
N ARG A 89 27.43 3.00 -7.23
CA ARG A 89 26.25 3.83 -7.55
C ARG A 89 25.01 3.12 -7.02
N VAL A 90 23.99 3.89 -6.68
CA VAL A 90 22.77 3.35 -6.07
C VAL A 90 21.61 3.41 -7.06
N VAL A 91 20.79 2.36 -7.06
CA VAL A 91 19.45 2.38 -7.66
C VAL A 91 18.45 2.13 -6.54
N VAL A 92 17.55 3.07 -6.32
CA VAL A 92 16.39 2.87 -5.44
C VAL A 92 15.33 2.13 -6.24
N TRP A 93 14.96 0.92 -5.79
CA TRP A 93 13.83 0.19 -6.35
C TRP A 93 12.59 0.45 -5.51
N GLU A 94 11.64 1.14 -6.14
CA GLU A 94 10.34 1.49 -5.59
C GLU A 94 9.35 0.36 -5.93
N HIS A 95 8.81 -0.32 -4.93
CA HIS A 95 7.95 -1.49 -5.15
C HIS A 95 6.52 -1.09 -5.58
N GLY A 96 5.87 -2.00 -6.32
CA GLY A 96 4.44 -1.91 -6.64
C GLY A 96 3.56 -2.26 -5.43
N THR A 97 2.25 -2.33 -5.62
CA THR A 97 1.31 -2.60 -4.52
C THR A 97 1.50 -3.98 -3.92
N VAL A 98 1.78 -4.01 -2.61
CA VAL A 98 1.89 -5.23 -1.79
C VAL A 98 0.76 -5.34 -0.76
N GLY A 99 0.13 -4.23 -0.41
CA GLY A 99 -0.91 -4.11 0.62
C GLY A 99 -0.55 -3.03 1.62
N VAL A 100 -1.10 -3.14 2.84
CA VAL A 100 -0.89 -2.15 3.93
C VAL A 100 -0.41 -2.76 5.23
N GLY A 101 -0.43 -4.09 5.36
CA GLY A 101 -0.05 -4.77 6.59
C GLY A 101 1.46 -4.96 6.72
N ASP A 102 1.93 -5.14 7.95
CA ASP A 102 3.35 -5.36 8.22
C ASP A 102 3.92 -6.60 7.54
N SER A 103 3.11 -7.65 7.46
CA SER A 103 3.45 -8.89 6.76
C SER A 103 3.57 -8.71 5.24
N CYS A 104 3.18 -7.57 4.68
CA CYS A 104 3.21 -7.30 3.25
C CYS A 104 4.53 -6.65 2.80
N ALA A 105 5.31 -6.12 3.74
CA ALA A 105 6.57 -5.44 3.45
C ALA A 105 7.50 -6.34 2.61
N PRO A 106 8.07 -5.85 1.49
CA PRO A 106 9.03 -6.62 0.70
C PRO A 106 10.17 -7.22 1.52
N SER A 107 10.69 -6.52 2.53
CA SER A 107 11.76 -7.01 3.40
C SER A 107 11.40 -8.23 4.27
N LYS A 108 10.09 -8.50 4.44
CA LYS A 108 9.56 -9.65 5.20
C LYS A 108 9.07 -10.79 4.31
N ASN A 109 9.22 -10.68 2.99
CA ASN A 109 8.71 -11.66 2.02
C ASN A 109 9.80 -12.16 1.08
N ALA A 110 9.54 -13.28 0.40
CA ALA A 110 10.37 -13.72 -0.71
C ALA A 110 10.39 -12.66 -1.82
N ILE A 111 11.54 -12.49 -2.48
CA ILE A 111 11.72 -11.47 -3.50
C ILE A 111 10.78 -11.73 -4.67
N ASN A 112 9.98 -10.73 -5.03
CA ASN A 112 9.07 -10.81 -6.17
C ASN A 112 9.86 -11.25 -7.43
N PRO A 113 9.42 -12.28 -8.19
CA PRO A 113 10.17 -12.78 -9.34
C PRO A 113 10.49 -11.72 -10.40
N ARG A 114 9.60 -10.74 -10.62
CA ARG A 114 9.85 -9.64 -11.57
C ARG A 114 10.94 -8.70 -11.05
N PHE A 115 10.91 -8.37 -9.76
CA PHE A 115 11.99 -7.60 -9.14
C PHE A 115 13.30 -8.38 -9.14
N LYS A 116 13.27 -9.69 -8.86
CA LYS A 116 14.47 -10.54 -8.88
C LYS A 116 15.22 -10.44 -10.21
N ILE A 117 14.50 -10.50 -11.33
CA ILE A 117 15.09 -10.31 -12.67
C ILE A 117 15.78 -8.94 -12.80
N LEU A 118 15.11 -7.86 -12.38
CA LEU A 118 15.71 -6.52 -12.40
C LEU A 118 16.95 -6.44 -11.48
N ALA A 119 16.84 -6.97 -10.27
CA ALA A 119 17.90 -6.97 -9.27
C ALA A 119 19.15 -7.70 -9.76
N GLU A 120 18.99 -8.87 -10.39
CA GLU A 120 20.12 -9.60 -10.99
C GLU A 120 20.87 -8.74 -12.00
N ASN A 121 20.16 -8.04 -12.88
CA ASN A 121 20.79 -7.20 -13.91
C ASN A 121 21.50 -5.99 -13.31
N LEU A 122 20.88 -5.29 -12.34
CA LEU A 122 21.47 -4.14 -11.68
C LEU A 122 22.71 -4.52 -10.87
N LEU A 123 22.65 -5.62 -10.12
CA LEU A 123 23.78 -6.10 -9.32
C LEU A 123 24.93 -6.60 -10.20
N ALA A 124 24.62 -7.29 -11.31
CA ALA A 124 25.64 -7.70 -12.29
C ALA A 124 26.33 -6.48 -12.93
N ALA A 125 25.61 -5.38 -13.12
CA ALA A 125 26.16 -4.12 -13.60
C ALA A 125 26.89 -3.29 -12.51
N GLY A 126 26.94 -3.77 -11.26
CA GLY A 126 27.67 -3.15 -10.17
C GLY A 126 26.92 -2.03 -9.43
N TYR A 127 25.59 -2.01 -9.49
CA TYR A 127 24.77 -1.10 -8.68
C TYR A 127 24.44 -1.73 -7.32
N VAL A 128 24.48 -0.91 -6.26
CA VAL A 128 23.82 -1.23 -4.99
C VAL A 128 22.34 -0.91 -5.14
N ILE A 129 21.47 -1.80 -4.69
CA ILE A 129 20.02 -1.56 -4.70
C ILE A 129 19.56 -1.21 -3.30
N ILE A 130 18.80 -0.13 -3.16
CA ILE A 130 18.05 0.20 -1.93
C ILE A 130 16.57 0.04 -2.26
N ALA A 131 15.85 -0.78 -1.49
CA ALA A 131 14.44 -1.08 -1.72
C ALA A 131 13.65 -0.76 -0.46
N PRO A 132 13.18 0.48 -0.27
CA PRO A 132 12.37 0.86 0.88
C PRO A 132 11.05 0.11 0.90
N ASP A 133 10.57 -0.28 2.09
CA ASP A 133 9.24 -0.87 2.27
C ASP A 133 8.13 0.19 2.30
N TYR A 134 8.47 1.49 2.39
CA TYR A 134 7.58 2.63 2.67
C TYR A 134 7.11 2.77 4.11
N GLU A 135 6.59 3.97 4.40
CA GLU A 135 5.98 4.29 5.70
C GLU A 135 4.85 3.30 6.02
N GLY A 136 4.82 2.82 7.27
CA GLY A 136 3.74 1.96 7.78
C GLY A 136 3.73 0.54 7.22
N LEU A 137 4.72 0.14 6.40
CA LEU A 137 4.89 -1.22 5.93
C LEU A 137 6.06 -1.88 6.65
N GLY A 138 5.76 -2.91 7.44
CA GLY A 138 6.74 -3.68 8.19
C GLY A 138 7.10 -3.08 9.55
N THR A 139 6.48 -1.94 9.88
CA THR A 139 6.70 -1.11 11.06
C THR A 139 5.37 -0.48 11.50
N PRO A 140 5.18 -0.15 12.79
CA PRO A 140 3.94 0.43 13.28
C PRO A 140 3.51 1.71 12.52
N GLY A 141 2.23 1.77 12.16
CA GLY A 141 1.61 2.92 11.50
C GLY A 141 0.69 2.48 10.36
N VAL A 142 -0.01 3.45 9.77
CA VAL A 142 -0.84 3.23 8.58
C VAL A 142 0.01 3.48 7.35
N HIS A 143 0.08 2.53 6.42
CA HIS A 143 0.71 2.77 5.13
C HIS A 143 -0.09 3.80 4.32
N PRO A 144 0.47 4.99 4.03
CA PRO A 144 -0.23 6.03 3.29
C PRO A 144 -0.17 5.75 1.79
N TYR A 145 -0.84 4.69 1.34
CA TYR A 145 -0.83 4.20 -0.03
C TYR A 145 -1.08 5.33 -1.06
N LEU A 146 -0.19 5.45 -2.05
CA LEU A 146 -0.20 6.49 -3.08
C LEU A 146 -0.11 7.92 -2.55
N ASN A 147 0.43 8.10 -1.34
CA ASN A 147 0.88 9.40 -0.90
C ASN A 147 2.28 9.69 -1.46
N LEU A 148 2.29 10.51 -2.52
CA LEU A 148 3.51 10.90 -3.23
C LEU A 148 4.61 11.42 -2.30
N SER A 149 4.26 12.25 -1.31
CA SER A 149 5.24 12.84 -0.39
C SER A 149 5.80 11.81 0.57
N SER A 150 4.97 10.89 1.07
CA SER A 150 5.42 9.85 2.01
C SER A 150 6.36 8.86 1.33
N GLU A 151 5.96 8.34 0.16
CA GLU A 151 6.76 7.41 -0.64
C GLU A 151 8.14 8.02 -0.95
N ALA A 152 8.16 9.26 -1.46
CA ALA A 152 9.39 9.99 -1.76
C ALA A 152 10.26 10.25 -0.53
N LYS A 153 9.67 10.66 0.60
CA LYS A 153 10.40 10.88 1.85
C LYS A 153 10.99 9.58 2.40
N SER A 154 10.28 8.46 2.24
CA SER A 154 10.77 7.15 2.63
C SER A 154 12.02 6.77 1.82
N ALA A 155 11.97 6.89 0.50
CA ALA A 155 13.11 6.65 -0.38
C ALA A 155 14.32 7.56 -0.08
N LEU A 156 14.08 8.86 0.06
CA LEU A 156 15.12 9.84 0.39
C LEU A 156 15.78 9.56 1.75
N ALA A 157 14.98 9.22 2.75
CA ALA A 157 15.48 8.86 4.08
C ALA A 157 16.27 7.55 4.05
N ALA A 158 15.84 6.54 3.28
CA ALA A 158 16.58 5.30 3.08
C ALA A 158 17.93 5.55 2.42
N VAL A 159 17.98 6.36 1.35
CA VAL A 159 19.24 6.74 0.69
C VAL A 159 20.15 7.49 1.66
N LYS A 160 19.62 8.43 2.44
CA LYS A 160 20.39 9.16 3.44
C LYS A 160 20.96 8.22 4.51
N ALA A 161 20.14 7.33 5.07
CA ALA A 161 20.57 6.36 6.07
C ALA A 161 21.66 5.42 5.55
N ALA A 162 21.51 4.93 4.30
CA ALA A 162 22.53 4.10 3.67
C ALA A 162 23.84 4.86 3.43
N LYS A 163 23.78 6.12 2.97
CA LYS A 163 24.97 6.98 2.82
C LYS A 163 25.67 7.21 4.16
N ASP A 164 24.91 7.52 5.22
CA ASP A 164 25.43 7.74 6.57
C ASP A 164 26.04 6.46 7.16
N HIS A 165 25.50 5.28 6.85
CA HIS A 165 25.97 3.99 7.37
C HIS A 165 27.16 3.41 6.60
N TYR A 166 27.07 3.31 5.27
CA TYR A 166 28.09 2.64 4.44
C TYR A 166 29.23 3.58 4.00
N GLY A 167 29.04 4.90 4.13
CA GLY A 167 30.06 5.91 3.86
C GLY A 167 30.67 5.79 2.47
N ASN A 168 32.00 5.76 2.41
CA ASN A 168 32.78 5.74 1.16
C ASN A 168 32.60 4.49 0.29
N GLN A 169 31.84 3.49 0.75
CA GLN A 169 31.41 2.40 -0.13
C GLN A 169 30.47 2.89 -1.22
N LEU A 170 29.74 3.99 -0.99
CA LEU A 170 28.80 4.58 -1.95
C LEU A 170 29.38 5.88 -2.51
N LYS A 171 29.44 6.00 -3.83
CA LYS A 171 29.89 7.21 -4.55
C LYS A 171 28.94 8.40 -4.36
N GLY A 172 27.70 8.11 -3.97
CA GLY A 172 26.66 9.09 -3.70
C GLY A 172 25.67 9.30 -4.85
N ASP A 173 26.07 9.03 -6.11
CA ASP A 173 25.17 9.11 -7.27
C ASP A 173 24.08 8.04 -7.21
N TRP A 174 22.83 8.44 -7.46
CA TRP A 174 21.70 7.55 -7.34
C TRP A 174 20.54 7.88 -8.29
N MET A 175 19.70 6.88 -8.57
CA MET A 175 18.49 6.98 -9.39
C MET A 175 17.34 6.21 -8.74
N SER A 176 16.10 6.45 -9.16
CA SER A 176 14.95 5.64 -8.75
C SER A 176 14.35 4.87 -9.93
N ILE A 177 13.77 3.71 -9.67
CA ILE A 177 13.01 2.92 -10.64
C ILE A 177 11.85 2.22 -9.95
N GLY A 178 10.67 2.21 -10.57
CA GLY A 178 9.53 1.46 -10.05
C GLY A 178 8.40 1.26 -11.07
N GLN A 179 7.44 0.41 -10.70
CA GLN A 179 6.28 0.09 -11.53
C GLN A 179 4.96 0.15 -10.75
N SER A 180 3.87 0.59 -11.39
CA SER A 180 2.55 0.77 -10.74
C SER A 180 2.63 1.81 -9.61
N GLN A 181 2.33 1.44 -8.36
CA GLN A 181 2.62 2.27 -7.18
C GLN A 181 4.09 2.72 -7.15
N GLY A 182 5.02 1.81 -7.41
CA GLY A 182 6.45 2.15 -7.45
C GLY A 182 6.81 3.10 -8.58
N GLY A 183 6.04 3.11 -9.67
CA GLY A 183 6.20 4.09 -10.74
C GLY A 183 5.76 5.48 -10.28
N HIS A 184 4.66 5.56 -9.53
CA HIS A 184 4.21 6.79 -8.88
C HIS A 184 5.23 7.28 -7.85
N ALA A 185 5.71 6.39 -6.97
CA ALA A 185 6.76 6.68 -6.01
C ALA A 185 8.05 7.16 -6.68
N SER A 186 8.50 6.52 -7.77
CA SER A 186 9.71 6.94 -8.50
C SER A 186 9.59 8.36 -9.09
N LEU A 187 8.40 8.75 -9.57
CA LEU A 187 8.14 10.13 -9.98
C LEU A 187 8.16 11.09 -8.79
N GLY A 188 7.57 10.72 -7.66
CA GLY A 188 7.62 11.49 -6.42
C GLY A 188 9.04 11.68 -5.91
N THR A 189 9.82 10.61 -5.87
CA THR A 189 11.24 10.64 -5.53
C THR A 189 12.00 11.62 -6.43
N ALA A 190 11.70 11.65 -7.74
CA ALA A 190 12.29 12.63 -8.65
C ALA A 190 11.91 14.08 -8.34
N GLU A 191 10.64 14.34 -8.03
CA GLU A 191 10.16 15.67 -7.66
C GLU A 191 10.82 16.18 -6.37
N PHE A 192 10.91 15.34 -5.34
CA PHE A 192 11.46 15.71 -4.04
C PHE A 192 13.00 15.70 -4.01
N ALA A 193 13.65 14.99 -4.93
CA ALA A 193 15.11 15.01 -5.11
C ALA A 193 15.60 16.12 -6.06
N ASN A 194 14.74 17.04 -6.51
CA ASN A 194 15.04 18.04 -7.54
C ASN A 194 16.24 18.97 -7.24
N THR A 195 16.62 19.12 -5.97
CA THR A 195 17.79 19.91 -5.53
C THR A 195 19.01 19.05 -5.18
N ASP A 196 18.88 17.73 -5.15
CA ASP A 196 19.99 16.80 -4.90
C ASP A 196 20.81 16.61 -6.18
N THR A 197 21.99 17.23 -6.23
CA THR A 197 22.92 17.12 -7.37
C THR A 197 23.47 15.70 -7.61
N SER A 198 23.34 14.81 -6.61
CA SER A 198 23.69 13.40 -6.73
C SER A 198 22.56 12.54 -7.32
N TYR A 199 21.34 13.04 -7.41
CA TYR A 199 20.22 12.35 -8.08
C TYR A 199 20.33 12.47 -9.60
N LYS A 200 20.25 11.35 -10.32
CA LYS A 200 20.50 11.29 -11.78
C LYS A 200 19.25 11.01 -12.62
N GLY A 201 18.12 10.69 -12.00
CA GLY A 201 16.84 10.55 -12.69
C GLY A 201 15.98 9.38 -12.19
N ALA A 202 14.80 9.27 -12.80
CA ALA A 202 13.78 8.26 -12.50
C ALA A 202 13.44 7.42 -13.73
N VAL A 203 13.07 6.17 -13.49
CA VAL A 203 12.42 5.28 -14.46
C VAL A 203 11.07 4.85 -13.89
N ALA A 204 9.98 5.42 -14.42
CA ALA A 204 8.63 5.13 -13.97
C ALA A 204 7.88 4.27 -14.99
N GLY A 205 7.64 2.99 -14.65
CA GLY A 205 6.84 2.07 -15.46
C GLY A 205 5.37 2.09 -15.06
N ALA A 206 4.46 2.39 -15.99
CA ALA A 206 3.01 2.43 -15.73
C ALA A 206 2.65 3.09 -14.37
N PRO A 207 3.11 4.32 -14.11
CA PRO A 207 2.90 4.98 -12.83
C PRO A 207 1.40 5.09 -12.54
N ALA A 208 1.01 4.81 -11.29
CA ALA A 208 -0.36 4.96 -10.83
C ALA A 208 -0.73 6.45 -10.76
N SER A 209 -1.15 7.02 -11.89
CA SER A 209 -1.61 8.40 -12.02
C SER A 209 -3.13 8.47 -12.16
N SER A 210 -3.75 9.53 -11.63
CA SER A 210 -5.20 9.76 -11.74
C SER A 210 -6.06 8.62 -11.19
N LEU A 211 -5.63 7.94 -10.11
CA LEU A 211 -6.35 6.80 -9.55
C LEU A 211 -7.80 7.17 -9.17
N GLY A 212 -8.06 8.40 -8.68
CA GLY A 212 -9.43 8.86 -8.43
C GLY A 212 -10.32 8.83 -9.67
N THR A 213 -9.81 9.27 -10.82
CA THR A 213 -10.51 9.18 -12.11
C THR A 213 -10.67 7.73 -12.56
N ILE A 214 -9.64 6.90 -12.40
CA ILE A 214 -9.69 5.48 -12.76
C ILE A 214 -10.77 4.76 -11.94
N ILE A 215 -10.76 4.95 -10.62
CA ILE A 215 -11.78 4.40 -9.71
C ILE A 215 -13.17 4.88 -10.13
N GLN A 216 -13.35 6.18 -10.37
CA GLN A 216 -14.64 6.70 -10.83
C GLN A 216 -15.08 6.11 -12.18
N ILE A 217 -14.17 5.88 -13.13
CA ILE A 217 -14.53 5.22 -14.41
C ILE A 217 -15.13 3.84 -14.18
N TYR A 218 -14.72 3.10 -13.14
CA TYR A 218 -15.24 1.75 -12.90
C TYR A 218 -16.41 1.70 -11.93
N ILE A 219 -16.49 2.63 -10.98
CA ILE A 219 -17.53 2.67 -9.94
C ILE A 219 -18.72 3.54 -10.36
N ASP A 220 -18.50 4.64 -11.08
CA ASP A 220 -19.57 5.48 -11.60
C ASP A 220 -20.12 4.87 -12.90
N PRO A 221 -21.35 4.34 -12.90
CA PRO A 221 -21.93 3.77 -14.09
C PRO A 221 -21.98 4.78 -15.23
N ALA A 222 -22.14 6.08 -14.96
CA ALA A 222 -22.18 7.14 -15.97
C ALA A 222 -20.85 7.33 -16.72
N MET A 223 -19.73 6.95 -16.10
CA MET A 223 -18.39 7.05 -16.69
C MET A 223 -17.94 5.76 -17.42
N ASN A 224 -18.73 4.68 -17.31
CA ASN A 224 -18.43 3.37 -17.92
C ASN A 224 -19.50 2.87 -18.91
N GLN A 225 -20.28 3.77 -19.49
CA GLN A 225 -21.41 3.38 -20.34
C GLN A 225 -20.97 3.00 -21.76
N ASP A 226 -21.78 2.17 -22.40
CA ASP A 226 -21.72 2.00 -23.86
C ASP A 226 -22.23 3.26 -24.59
N SER A 227 -22.18 3.20 -25.92
CA SER A 227 -22.63 4.27 -26.82
C SER A 227 -24.09 4.71 -26.62
N ASN A 228 -24.88 3.95 -25.84
CA ASN A 228 -26.31 4.14 -25.64
C ASN A 228 -26.69 4.46 -24.17
N PHE A 229 -25.72 4.74 -23.29
CA PHE A 229 -25.93 5.23 -21.92
C PHE A 229 -26.73 4.30 -20.97
N ALA A 230 -26.79 2.98 -21.23
CA ALA A 230 -27.73 2.10 -20.53
C ALA A 230 -27.15 1.21 -19.41
N VAL A 231 -25.93 0.65 -19.57
CA VAL A 231 -25.36 -0.38 -18.67
C VAL A 231 -23.82 -0.30 -18.67
N SER A 232 -23.16 -0.57 -17.53
CA SER A 232 -21.68 -0.55 -17.45
C SER A 232 -21.05 -1.68 -18.29
N LYS A 233 -19.83 -1.48 -18.82
CA LYS A 233 -19.13 -2.52 -19.60
C LYS A 233 -18.92 -3.83 -18.84
N LEU A 234 -18.74 -3.76 -17.51
CA LEU A 234 -18.58 -4.96 -16.66
C LEU A 234 -19.90 -5.73 -16.54
N ASP A 235 -21.01 -5.02 -16.38
CA ASP A 235 -22.35 -5.62 -16.37
C ASP A 235 -22.69 -6.26 -17.72
N GLN A 236 -22.33 -5.61 -18.83
CA GLN A 236 -22.51 -6.16 -20.17
C GLN A 236 -21.73 -7.45 -20.36
N ALA A 237 -20.48 -7.51 -19.87
CA ALA A 237 -19.67 -8.73 -19.93
C ALA A 237 -20.34 -9.87 -19.13
N ILE A 238 -20.91 -9.59 -17.97
CA ILE A 238 -21.62 -10.60 -17.15
C ILE A 238 -22.91 -11.06 -17.83
N ILE A 239 -23.71 -10.14 -18.37
CA ILE A 239 -24.95 -10.47 -19.08
C ILE A 239 -24.65 -11.35 -20.30
N ALA A 240 -23.67 -10.94 -21.12
CA ALA A 240 -23.23 -11.71 -22.28
C ALA A 240 -22.73 -13.10 -21.85
N ARG A 241 -21.96 -13.18 -20.77
CA ARG A 241 -21.43 -14.46 -20.28
C ARG A 241 -22.53 -15.40 -19.81
N ARG A 242 -23.54 -14.90 -19.08
CA ARG A 242 -24.70 -15.71 -18.64
C ARG A 242 -25.46 -16.29 -19.84
N GLN A 243 -25.64 -15.53 -20.91
CA GLN A 243 -26.29 -16.01 -22.15
C GLN A 243 -25.46 -17.10 -22.85
N ILE A 244 -24.14 -16.90 -22.94
CA ILE A 244 -23.22 -17.90 -23.49
C ILE A 244 -23.26 -19.20 -22.67
N ASP A 245 -23.18 -19.11 -21.35
CA ASP A 245 -23.20 -20.29 -20.48
C ASP A 245 -24.54 -21.04 -20.59
N ALA A 246 -25.67 -20.32 -20.73
CA ALA A 246 -26.98 -20.93 -20.97
C ALA A 246 -27.06 -21.63 -22.35
N ALA A 247 -26.53 -21.02 -23.40
CA ALA A 247 -26.49 -21.62 -24.74
C ALA A 247 -25.61 -22.87 -24.78
N ILE A 248 -24.47 -22.84 -24.09
CA ILE A 248 -23.60 -24.02 -23.92
C ILE A 248 -24.33 -25.13 -23.16
N ALA A 249 -24.98 -24.80 -22.04
CA ALA A 249 -25.74 -25.78 -21.25
C ALA A 249 -26.92 -26.39 -22.04
N ALA A 250 -27.53 -25.61 -22.94
CA ALA A 250 -28.59 -26.08 -23.83
C ALA A 250 -28.08 -26.84 -25.07
N GLY A 251 -26.75 -27.00 -25.25
CA GLY A 251 -26.16 -27.64 -26.42
C GLY A 251 -26.28 -26.82 -27.71
N GLN A 252 -26.61 -25.53 -27.60
CA GLN A 252 -26.80 -24.59 -28.71
C GLN A 252 -25.49 -23.90 -29.13
N MET A 253 -24.45 -23.97 -28.28
CA MET A 253 -23.15 -23.39 -28.52
C MET A 253 -22.05 -24.35 -28.01
N SER A 254 -20.93 -24.42 -28.73
CA SER A 254 -19.75 -25.15 -28.25
C SER A 254 -19.01 -24.34 -27.19
N PRO A 255 -18.48 -24.94 -26.11
CA PRO A 255 -17.57 -24.26 -25.18
C PRO A 255 -16.32 -23.69 -25.87
N ASN A 256 -15.94 -24.25 -27.02
CA ASN A 256 -14.80 -23.81 -27.83
C ASN A 256 -15.21 -22.82 -28.94
N ASP A 257 -16.45 -22.33 -28.93
CA ASP A 257 -16.89 -21.30 -29.87
C ASP A 257 -16.03 -20.02 -29.69
N PRO A 258 -15.57 -19.37 -30.78
CA PRO A 258 -14.76 -18.15 -30.67
C PRO A 258 -15.40 -17.04 -29.84
N LEU A 259 -16.73 -16.89 -29.87
CA LEU A 259 -17.44 -15.91 -29.05
C LEU A 259 -17.39 -16.30 -27.57
N ALA A 260 -17.56 -17.58 -27.25
CA ALA A 260 -17.49 -18.09 -25.88
C ALA A 260 -16.10 -17.93 -25.24
N LEU A 261 -15.04 -17.98 -26.05
CA LEU A 261 -13.67 -17.76 -25.61
C LEU A 261 -13.31 -16.27 -25.48
N ALA A 262 -13.93 -15.41 -26.29
CA ALA A 262 -13.68 -13.96 -26.27
C ALA A 262 -14.33 -13.24 -25.08
N VAL A 263 -15.46 -13.75 -24.58
CA VAL A 263 -16.16 -13.16 -23.42
C VAL A 263 -15.60 -13.72 -22.11
N PRO A 264 -15.08 -12.88 -21.20
CA PRO A 264 -14.51 -13.34 -19.93
C PRO A 264 -15.56 -14.06 -19.09
N THR A 265 -15.12 -15.07 -18.34
CA THR A 265 -15.98 -15.73 -17.34
C THR A 265 -16.38 -14.74 -16.26
N ILE A 266 -17.51 -15.00 -15.57
CA ILE A 266 -17.92 -14.18 -14.42
C ILE A 266 -16.80 -14.11 -13.37
N ASP A 267 -16.11 -15.22 -13.14
CA ASP A 267 -14.97 -15.29 -12.22
C ASP A 267 -13.83 -14.33 -12.61
N LYS A 268 -13.45 -14.27 -13.89
CA LYS A 268 -12.40 -13.35 -14.39
C LYS A 268 -12.84 -11.89 -14.32
N THR A 269 -14.10 -11.62 -14.62
CA THR A 269 -14.66 -10.26 -14.49
C THR A 269 -14.67 -9.81 -13.03
N ALA A 270 -15.09 -10.70 -12.11
CA ALA A 270 -15.07 -10.45 -10.67
C ALA A 270 -13.65 -10.26 -10.13
N GLU A 271 -12.67 -11.03 -10.60
CA GLU A 271 -11.26 -10.89 -10.22
C GLU A 271 -10.70 -9.50 -10.56
N GLY A 272 -10.93 -9.02 -11.80
CA GLY A 272 -10.47 -7.69 -12.22
C GLY A 272 -11.17 -6.55 -11.46
N TYR A 273 -12.46 -6.71 -11.16
CA TYR A 273 -13.20 -5.71 -10.38
C TYR A 273 -12.80 -5.71 -8.90
N ALA A 274 -12.55 -6.88 -8.33
CA ALA A 274 -12.05 -7.03 -6.96
C ALA A 274 -10.69 -6.34 -6.76
N GLU A 275 -9.82 -6.39 -7.77
CA GLU A 275 -8.54 -5.68 -7.74
C GLU A 275 -8.72 -4.16 -7.63
N LEU A 276 -9.69 -3.60 -8.36
CA LEU A 276 -10.02 -2.17 -8.29
C LEU A 276 -10.60 -1.77 -6.93
N LEU A 277 -11.47 -2.59 -6.34
CA LEU A 277 -12.01 -2.36 -5.00
C LEU A 277 -10.91 -2.44 -3.93
N ALA A 278 -9.94 -3.36 -4.07
CA ALA A 278 -8.77 -3.43 -3.20
C ALA A 278 -7.93 -2.15 -3.29
N TYR A 279 -7.69 -1.62 -4.48
CA TYR A 279 -6.97 -0.35 -4.65
C TYR A 279 -7.74 0.85 -4.10
N ALA A 280 -9.06 0.89 -4.26
CA ALA A 280 -9.90 1.90 -3.63
C ALA A 280 -9.78 1.83 -2.10
N ALA A 281 -9.77 0.62 -1.52
CA ALA A 281 -9.68 0.43 -0.08
C ALA A 281 -8.33 0.90 0.47
N PHE A 282 -7.23 0.56 -0.21
CA PHE A 282 -5.90 1.06 0.15
C PHE A 282 -5.80 2.59 0.00
N ALA A 283 -6.35 3.17 -1.06
CA ALA A 283 -6.36 4.62 -1.24
C ALA A 283 -7.15 5.33 -0.12
N SER A 284 -8.31 4.81 0.26
CA SER A 284 -9.09 5.31 1.39
C SER A 284 -8.36 5.19 2.73
N ALA A 285 -7.65 4.09 2.96
CA ALA A 285 -6.77 3.95 4.11
C ALA A 285 -5.64 4.98 4.09
N GLY A 286 -5.04 5.26 2.93
CA GLY A 286 -4.02 6.29 2.76
C GLY A 286 -4.53 7.71 3.03
N ILE A 287 -5.76 8.04 2.60
CA ILE A 287 -6.42 9.31 2.96
C ILE A 287 -6.60 9.38 4.48
N LYS A 288 -7.04 8.29 5.11
CA LYS A 288 -7.22 8.24 6.57
C LYS A 288 -5.90 8.37 7.32
N ALA A 289 -4.79 7.89 6.77
CA ALA A 289 -3.46 8.07 7.34
C ALA A 289 -3.09 9.56 7.47
N GLN A 290 -3.47 10.37 6.48
CA GLN A 290 -3.30 11.83 6.50
C GLN A 290 -4.38 12.55 7.31
N GLN A 291 -5.62 12.07 7.22
CA GLN A 291 -6.82 12.66 7.81
C GLN A 291 -7.48 11.65 8.76
N PRO A 292 -7.07 11.57 10.04
CA PRO A 292 -7.52 10.52 10.95
C PRO A 292 -9.04 10.40 11.12
N ASN A 293 -9.77 11.50 10.92
CA ASN A 293 -11.23 11.55 11.01
C ASN A 293 -11.95 11.11 9.73
N TYR A 294 -11.24 10.81 8.64
CA TYR A 294 -11.84 10.29 7.41
C TYR A 294 -12.49 8.93 7.66
N ASP A 295 -13.73 8.76 7.21
CA ASP A 295 -14.42 7.49 7.22
C ASP A 295 -14.13 6.73 5.92
N LEU A 296 -13.18 5.79 5.99
CA LEU A 296 -12.75 5.00 4.84
C LEU A 296 -13.88 4.13 4.25
N LYS A 297 -14.91 3.81 5.05
CA LYS A 297 -16.03 2.95 4.64
C LYS A 297 -17.06 3.71 3.81
N SER A 298 -17.08 5.05 3.92
CA SER A 298 -18.11 5.90 3.34
C SER A 298 -18.22 5.85 1.82
N ILE A 299 -17.19 5.39 1.12
CA ILE A 299 -17.17 5.27 -0.33
C ILE A 299 -17.57 3.88 -0.84
N PHE A 300 -17.91 2.95 0.08
CA PHE A 300 -18.23 1.57 -0.24
C PHE A 300 -19.68 1.21 0.12
N THR A 301 -20.29 0.32 -0.65
CA THR A 301 -21.57 -0.32 -0.34
C THR A 301 -21.52 -1.22 0.90
N SER A 302 -22.69 -1.53 1.47
CA SER A 302 -22.84 -2.47 2.60
C SER A 302 -22.37 -3.87 2.18
N GLY A 303 -21.34 -4.40 2.86
CA GLY A 303 -20.65 -5.64 2.50
C GLY A 303 -19.23 -5.40 1.96
N ALA A 304 -19.08 -4.57 0.92
CA ALA A 304 -17.76 -4.14 0.43
C ALA A 304 -17.02 -3.28 1.47
N ALA A 305 -17.76 -2.44 2.20
CA ALA A 305 -17.24 -1.60 3.28
C ALA A 305 -16.56 -2.40 4.40
N ASP A 306 -17.07 -3.59 4.73
CA ASP A 306 -16.50 -4.43 5.80
C ASP A 306 -15.20 -5.10 5.34
N ILE A 307 -15.08 -5.41 4.05
CA ILE A 307 -13.83 -5.88 3.45
C ILE A 307 -12.82 -4.74 3.36
N ALA A 308 -13.25 -3.54 2.95
CA ALA A 308 -12.40 -2.36 2.84
C ALA A 308 -11.76 -1.96 4.18
N GLU A 309 -12.44 -2.19 5.30
CA GLU A 309 -11.91 -1.93 6.64
C GLU A 309 -10.64 -2.75 6.96
N LEU A 310 -10.49 -3.92 6.32
CA LEU A 310 -9.30 -4.75 6.44
C LEU A 310 -8.06 -4.13 5.78
N ALA A 311 -8.23 -3.04 5.01
CA ALA A 311 -7.17 -2.28 4.38
C ALA A 311 -6.61 -1.15 5.27
N TYR A 312 -7.12 -0.94 6.50
CA TYR A 312 -6.72 0.24 7.26
C TYR A 312 -5.35 0.11 7.96
N GLY A 313 -5.00 -1.04 8.57
CA GLY A 313 -3.72 -1.27 9.25
C GLY A 313 -3.26 -0.14 10.21
N ARG A 314 -3.52 -0.27 11.52
CA ARG A 314 -3.30 0.78 12.54
C ARG A 314 -2.04 0.58 13.40
N THR A 315 -1.73 -0.65 13.81
CA THR A 315 -0.65 -1.02 14.73
C THR A 315 -0.13 -2.46 14.52
N GLY A 316 1.11 -2.61 14.06
CA GLY A 316 2.04 -3.69 14.44
C GLY A 316 1.63 -5.15 14.17
N ASP A 317 0.65 -5.39 13.29
CA ASP A 317 0.34 -6.67 12.60
C ASP A 317 -1.04 -6.63 11.89
N ASP A 318 -1.73 -5.50 11.89
CA ASP A 318 -3.04 -5.33 11.26
C ASP A 318 -2.95 -4.75 9.83
N GLY A 319 -3.97 -5.03 9.02
CA GLY A 319 -3.98 -4.69 7.59
C GLY A 319 -3.73 -5.91 6.70
N THR A 320 -4.39 -5.93 5.54
CA THR A 320 -4.36 -7.09 4.63
C THR A 320 -3.42 -6.84 3.46
N CYS A 321 -2.67 -7.87 3.06
CA CYS A 321 -1.91 -7.80 1.82
C CYS A 321 -2.83 -7.81 0.60
N LEU A 322 -2.36 -7.27 -0.53
CA LEU A 322 -3.11 -7.33 -1.77
C LEU A 322 -3.42 -8.80 -2.12
N SER A 323 -2.42 -9.67 -1.97
CA SER A 323 -2.52 -11.12 -2.10
C SER A 323 -1.52 -11.83 -1.17
N TYR A 324 -1.75 -13.12 -0.93
CA TYR A 324 -0.82 -14.00 -0.21
C TYR A 324 -0.47 -15.20 -1.09
N PRO A 325 0.73 -15.80 -0.93
CA PRO A 325 1.05 -17.06 -1.59
C PRO A 325 0.17 -18.20 -1.07
N ALA A 326 0.06 -19.28 -1.85
CA ALA A 326 -0.60 -20.50 -1.40
C ALA A 326 0.07 -21.05 -0.11
N PRO A 327 -0.70 -21.58 0.85
CA PRO A 327 -2.14 -21.89 0.78
C PRO A 327 -3.08 -20.73 1.17
N ASP A 328 -2.55 -19.56 1.52
CA ASP A 328 -3.29 -18.49 2.19
C ASP A 328 -3.92 -17.46 1.23
N THR A 329 -4.03 -17.78 -0.07
CA THR A 329 -4.52 -16.85 -1.11
C THR A 329 -5.86 -16.20 -0.75
N ALA A 330 -6.79 -16.96 -0.15
CA ALA A 330 -8.11 -16.49 0.29
C ALA A 330 -8.07 -15.39 1.37
N ASN A 331 -6.92 -15.17 2.02
CA ASN A 331 -6.72 -14.11 2.98
C ASN A 331 -6.39 -12.76 2.33
N GLY A 332 -6.05 -12.74 1.04
CA GLY A 332 -5.72 -11.51 0.31
C GLY A 332 -6.94 -10.61 0.16
N LEU A 333 -6.72 -9.30 0.18
CA LEU A 333 -7.82 -8.34 0.07
C LEU A 333 -8.56 -8.49 -1.27
N GLN A 334 -7.82 -8.76 -2.35
CA GLN A 334 -8.38 -9.04 -3.66
C GLN A 334 -9.31 -10.26 -3.65
N GLU A 335 -8.87 -11.38 -3.06
CA GLU A 335 -9.70 -12.60 -2.99
C GLU A 335 -10.93 -12.43 -2.10
N LYS A 336 -10.83 -11.63 -1.03
CA LYS A 336 -11.99 -11.30 -0.20
C LYS A 336 -13.03 -10.50 -0.97
N PHE A 337 -12.62 -9.46 -1.70
CA PHE A 337 -13.53 -8.72 -2.57
C PHE A 337 -14.12 -9.61 -3.66
N LYS A 338 -13.31 -10.46 -4.30
CA LYS A 338 -13.77 -11.41 -5.33
C LYS A 338 -14.86 -12.33 -4.77
N ALA A 339 -14.64 -12.90 -3.60
CA ALA A 339 -15.62 -13.76 -2.93
C ALA A 339 -16.93 -12.99 -2.63
N GLY A 340 -16.84 -11.74 -2.17
CA GLY A 340 -18.00 -10.88 -1.93
C GLY A 340 -18.79 -10.56 -3.21
N ILE A 341 -18.08 -10.22 -4.30
CA ILE A 341 -18.67 -9.98 -5.62
C ILE A 341 -19.39 -11.23 -6.13
N LEU A 342 -18.75 -12.40 -6.06
CA LEU A 342 -19.34 -13.65 -6.55
C LEU A 342 -20.57 -14.06 -5.73
N ALA A 343 -20.54 -13.87 -4.41
CA ALA A 343 -21.70 -14.09 -3.55
C ALA A 343 -22.85 -13.14 -3.91
N PHE A 344 -22.54 -11.86 -4.19
CA PHE A 344 -23.53 -10.88 -4.62
C PHE A 344 -24.15 -11.24 -5.98
N LEU A 345 -23.33 -11.66 -6.96
CA LEU A 345 -23.76 -12.04 -8.31
C LEU A 345 -24.45 -13.40 -8.41
N ALA A 346 -24.55 -14.15 -7.30
CA ALA A 346 -25.33 -15.38 -7.24
C ALA A 346 -26.82 -15.14 -7.54
N ASP A 347 -27.33 -13.92 -7.25
CA ASP A 347 -28.60 -13.46 -7.77
C ASP A 347 -28.44 -12.98 -9.22
N PRO A 348 -29.14 -13.58 -10.21
CA PRO A 348 -29.01 -13.20 -11.60
C PRO A 348 -29.59 -11.81 -11.93
N THR A 349 -30.32 -11.17 -11.01
CA THR A 349 -30.85 -9.82 -11.18
C THR A 349 -29.87 -8.73 -10.76
N HIS A 350 -28.84 -9.08 -9.98
CA HIS A 350 -27.80 -8.15 -9.58
C HIS A 350 -26.82 -7.82 -10.71
N GLN A 351 -26.41 -6.55 -10.71
CA GLN A 351 -25.38 -5.96 -11.57
C GLN A 351 -24.10 -5.77 -10.75
N ILE A 352 -22.93 -6.11 -11.30
CA ILE A 352 -21.66 -6.00 -10.57
C ILE A 352 -21.38 -4.57 -10.14
N SER A 353 -21.85 -3.57 -10.88
CA SER A 353 -21.75 -2.15 -10.53
C SER A 353 -22.55 -1.73 -9.29
N GLN A 354 -23.43 -2.60 -8.77
CA GLN A 354 -24.17 -2.36 -7.53
C GLN A 354 -23.41 -2.84 -6.27
N TYR A 355 -22.28 -3.52 -6.45
CA TYR A 355 -21.40 -3.96 -5.39
C TYR A 355 -20.11 -3.14 -5.48
N GLY A 356 -19.62 -2.61 -4.37
CA GLY A 356 -18.47 -1.70 -4.38
C GLY A 356 -18.70 -0.54 -3.46
#